data_AF-A0AAD0PFD0-F1
#
_entry.id   AF-A0AAD0PFD0-F1
#
_cell.length_a   1.000
_cell.length_b   1.000
_cell.length_c   1.000
_cell.angle_alpha   90.00
_cell.angle_beta   90.00
_cell.angle_gamma   90.00
#
_symmetry.space_group_name_H-M   'P 1'
#
loop_
_entity.id
_entity.type
_entity.pdbx_description
1 polymer ?
#
loop_
_entity_poly.entity_id
_entity_poly.type
_entity_poly.pdbx_seq_one_letter_code
_entity_poly.pdbx_strand_id
1 'polypeptide(L)' 'MPTEKVGLDQGMMDQLEREAERRGVTPEALAAELMRRELAARTKPRNPRGSVTPFHRRA' A
#
# COMPACT_ATOMS: atom_id res chain seq x y z
N MET A 1 3.23 -0.43 19.34
CA MET A 1 2.46 -1.14 18.30
C MET A 1 2.88 -2.60 18.33
N PRO A 2 1.97 -3.57 18.45
CA PRO A 2 2.35 -4.97 18.28
C PRO A 2 2.66 -5.20 16.79
N THR A 3 3.85 -5.68 16.48
CA THR A 3 4.18 -6.16 15.13
C THR A 3 3.57 -7.55 14.97
N GLU A 4 2.39 -7.61 14.36
CA GLU A 4 1.78 -8.88 13.95
C GLU A 4 2.70 -9.57 12.94
N LYS A 5 3.06 -10.83 13.21
CA LYS A 5 3.78 -11.68 12.26
C LYS A 5 2.78 -12.25 11.26
N VAL A 6 2.41 -11.45 10.27
CA VAL A 6 1.64 -11.94 9.11
C VAL A 6 2.64 -12.70 8.23
N GLY A 7 2.68 -14.02 8.39
CA GLY A 7 3.44 -14.90 7.49
C GLY A 7 2.71 -15.03 6.16
N LEU A 8 3.45 -14.89 5.05
CA LEU A 8 2.95 -15.29 3.75
C LEU A 8 2.83 -16.81 3.71
N ASP A 9 1.81 -17.32 3.03
CA ASP A 9 1.75 -18.76 2.74
C ASP A 9 2.93 -19.17 1.82
N GLN A 10 3.27 -20.46 1.80
CA GLN A 10 4.43 -20.94 1.05
C GLN A 10 4.32 -20.64 -0.46
N GLY A 11 3.11 -20.71 -1.03
CA GLY A 11 2.91 -20.44 -2.46
C GLY A 11 3.12 -18.98 -2.83
N MET A 12 2.70 -18.06 -1.95
CA MET A 12 2.94 -16.63 -2.10
C MET A 12 4.41 -16.26 -1.92
N MET A 13 5.13 -16.93 -1.01
CA MET A 13 6.57 -16.77 -0.87
C MET A 13 7.31 -17.18 -2.15
N ASP A 14 7.01 -18.36 -2.68
CA ASP A 14 7.63 -18.85 -3.92
C ASP A 14 7.35 -17.90 -5.11
N GLN A 15 6.16 -17.30 -5.15
CA GLN A 15 5.81 -16.32 -6.18
C GLN A 15 6.59 -15.02 -6.04
N LEU A 16 6.74 -14.51 -4.81
CA LEU A 16 7.52 -13.31 -4.49
C LEU A 16 8.99 -13.50 -4.88
N GLU A 17 9.57 -14.66 -4.56
CA GLU A 17 10.97 -14.99 -4.88
C GLU A 17 11.20 -15.02 -6.39
N ARG A 18 10.35 -15.72 -7.16
CA ARG A 18 10.45 -15.76 -8.62
C ARG A 18 10.34 -14.39 -9.27
N GLU A 19 9.48 -13.52 -8.72
CA GLU A 19 9.32 -12.17 -9.24
C GLU A 19 10.50 -11.27 -8.88
N ALA A 20 11.07 -11.44 -7.69
CA ALA A 20 12.27 -10.74 -7.25
C ALA A 20 13.48 -11.13 -8.11
N GLU A 21 13.66 -12.43 -8.37
CA GLU A 21 14.69 -12.95 -9.29
C GLU A 21 14.55 -12.37 -10.69
N ARG A 22 13.34 -12.36 -11.26
CA ARG A 22 13.06 -11.78 -12.58
C ARG A 22 13.46 -10.31 -12.66
N ARG A 23 13.32 -9.57 -11.56
CA ARG A 23 13.63 -8.14 -11.46
C ARG A 23 15.06 -7.86 -10.98
N GLY A 24 15.82 -8.88 -10.61
CA GLY A 24 17.18 -8.75 -10.09
C GLY A 24 17.26 -8.06 -8.72
N VAL A 25 16.22 -8.20 -7.90
CA VAL A 25 16.15 -7.62 -6.54
C VAL A 25 15.94 -8.72 -5.50
N THR A 26 16.14 -8.43 -4.22
CA THR A 26 15.83 -9.41 -3.17
C THR A 26 14.32 -9.50 -2.91
N PRO A 27 13.80 -10.65 -2.44
CA PRO A 27 12.39 -10.80 -2.09
C PRO A 27 11.92 -9.77 -1.05
N GLU A 28 12.76 -9.45 -0.06
CA GLU A 28 12.45 -8.45 0.97
C GLU A 28 12.36 -7.04 0.38
N ALA A 29 13.27 -6.70 -0.55
CA ALA A 29 13.26 -5.41 -1.21
C ALA A 29 11.99 -5.25 -2.08
N LEU A 30 11.61 -6.30 -2.79
CA LEU A 30 10.37 -6.33 -3.58
C LEU A 30 9.15 -6.21 -2.67
N ALA A 31 9.08 -6.97 -1.57
CA ALA A 31 7.99 -6.89 -0.60
C ALA A 31 7.87 -5.47 -0.02
N ALA A 32 9.00 -4.84 0.35
CA ALA A 32 9.03 -3.47 0.86
C ALA A 32 8.55 -2.45 -0.19
N GLU A 33 8.86 -2.65 -1.47
CA GLU A 33 8.36 -1.80 -2.55
C GLU A 33 6.84 -1.95 -2.72
N LEU A 34 6.34 -3.20 -2.78
CA LEU A 34 4.92 -3.49 -2.92
C LEU A 34 4.11 -2.92 -1.77
N MET A 35 4.58 -3.07 -0.52
CA MET A 35 3.96 -2.47 0.66
C MET A 35 3.90 -0.94 0.57
N ARG A 36 5.00 -0.30 0.17
CA ARG A 36 5.03 1.17 -0.01
C ARG A 36 4.05 1.64 -1.08
N ARG A 37 3.95 0.92 -2.19
CA ARG A 37 3.01 1.23 -3.28
C ARG A 37 1.56 1.10 -2.82
N GLU A 38 1.23 0.03 -2.10
CA GLU A 38 -0.12 -0.19 -1.57
C GLU A 38 -0.50 0.86 -0.53
N LEU A 39 0.42 1.18 0.39
CA LEU A 39 0.23 2.26 1.35
C LEU A 39 -0.04 3.59 0.65
N ALA A 40 0.75 3.93 -0.36
CA ALA A 40 0.54 5.15 -1.13
C ALA A 40 -0.82 5.14 -1.85
N ALA A 41 -1.24 4.01 -2.43
CA ALA A 41 -2.53 3.89 -3.09
C ALA A 41 -3.71 4.08 -2.12
N ARG A 42 -3.62 3.53 -0.91
CA ARG A 42 -4.67 3.62 0.12
C ARG A 42 -4.70 4.98 0.83
N THR A 43 -3.54 5.57 1.08
CA THR A 43 -3.43 6.83 1.84
C THR A 43 -3.45 8.07 0.94
N LYS A 44 -3.36 7.90 -0.39
CA LYS A 44 -3.46 9.02 -1.32
C LYS A 44 -4.77 9.77 -1.05
N PRO A 45 -4.72 11.10 -0.79
CA PRO A 45 -5.91 11.90 -0.61
C PRO A 45 -6.83 11.76 -1.82
N ARG A 46 -7.95 11.05 -1.64
CA ARG A 46 -9.07 11.09 -2.57
C ARG A 46 -9.78 12.41 -2.33
N ASN A 47 -9.17 13.51 -2.73
CA ASN A 47 -9.82 14.82 -2.63
C ASN A 47 -11.03 14.77 -3.58
N PRO A 48 -12.28 14.73 -3.10
CA PRO A 48 -13.38 14.99 -3.99
C PRO A 48 -13.18 16.43 -4.44
N ARG A 49 -12.99 16.66 -5.73
CA ARG A 49 -12.92 18.02 -6.32
C ARG A 49 -14.30 18.72 -6.26
N GLY A 50 -15.06 18.48 -5.20
CA GLY A 50 -16.35 19.10 -4.94
C GLY A 50 -16.12 20.47 -4.32
N SER A 51 -16.93 21.44 -4.72
CA SER A 51 -17.01 22.71 -4.01
C SER A 51 -17.47 22.45 -2.58
N VAL A 52 -16.68 22.91 -1.60
CA VAL A 52 -17.14 22.99 -0.22
C VAL A 52 -18.13 24.16 -0.16
N THR A 53 -19.43 23.87 -0.04
CA THR A 53 -20.44 24.89 0.22
C THR A 53 -20.37 25.33 1.68
N PRO A 54 -20.00 26.58 1.98
CA PRO A 54 -20.01 27.08 3.35
C PRO A 54 -21.45 27.17 3.86
N PHE A 55 -21.69 26.71 5.10
CA PHE A 55 -22.96 26.94 5.77
C PHE A 55 -23.07 28.42 6.17
N HIS A 56 -23.91 29.19 5.48
CA HIS A 56 -24.27 30.52 5.94
C HIS A 56 -25.30 30.40 7.06
N ARG A 57 -24.92 30.81 8.27
CA ARG A 57 -25.88 30.98 9.37
C ARG A 57 -26.77 32.17 9.00
N ARG A 58 -28.08 31.95 8.86
CA ARG A 58 -29.04 33.05 8.69
C ARG A 58 -28.92 33.99 9.90
N ALA A 59 -28.67 35.27 9.63
CA ALA A 59 -28.82 36.36 10.59
C ALA A 59 -30.29 36.77 10.67
#